data_AF-I4HAY2-F1
#
_entry.id   AF-I4HAY2-F1
#
_cell.length_a   1.000
_cell.length_b   1.000
_cell.length_c   1.000
_cell.angle_alpha   90.00
_cell.angle_beta   90.00
_cell.angle_gamma   90.00
#
_symmetry.space_group_name_H-M   'P 1'
#
loop_
_entity.id
_entity.type
_entity.pdbx_description
1 polymer ?
#
loop_
_entity_poly.entity_id
_entity_poly.type
_entity_poly.pdbx_seq_one_letter_code
_entity_poly.pdbx_strand_id
1 'polypeptide(L)' 'MIKFWSLTSKEELATLDQHTDKLLSLVISADEKYLIIGSADKTVKIWQNGQ' A
#
# COMPACT_ATOMS: atom_id res chain seq x y z
N MET A 1 -3.07 8.13 0.87
CA MET A 1 -3.65 7.11 1.77
C MET A 1 -3.94 5.80 1.04
N ILE A 2 -3.52 4.66 1.59
CA ILE A 2 -3.92 3.31 1.18
C ILE A 2 -4.68 2.67 2.34
N LYS A 3 -5.73 1.91 2.04
CA LYS A 3 -6.50 1.15 3.02
C LYS A 3 -6.52 -0.33 2.66
N PHE A 4 -6.30 -1.17 3.65
CA PHE A 4 -6.45 -2.62 3.53
C PHE A 4 -7.79 -3.04 4.11
N TRP A 5 -8.46 -3.97 3.43
CA TRP A 5 -9.78 -4.44 3.80
C TRP A 5 -9.80 -5.96 3.84
N SER A 6 -10.44 -6.51 4.86
CA SER A 6 -10.81 -7.91 4.91
C SER A 6 -12.09 -8.11 4.11
N LEU A 7 -12.03 -8.93 3.06
CA LEU A 7 -13.24 -9.26 2.28
C LEU A 7 -14.20 -10.16 3.06
N THR A 8 -13.68 -10.96 3.99
CA THR A 8 -14.46 -11.89 4.81
C THR A 8 -15.24 -11.16 5.90
N SER A 9 -14.58 -10.31 6.69
CA SER A 9 -15.23 -9.55 7.77
C SER A 9 -15.82 -8.22 7.30
N LYS A 10 -15.46 -7.75 6.09
CA LYS A 10 -15.84 -6.44 5.53
C LYS A 10 -15.35 -5.27 6.37
N GLU A 11 -14.24 -5.46 7.08
CA GLU A 11 -13.64 -4.45 7.96
C GLU A 11 -12.32 -3.92 7.40
N GLU A 12 -11.99 -2.69 7.77
CA GLU A 12 -10.69 -2.09 7.48
C GLU A 12 -9.63 -2.71 8.40
N LEU A 13 -8.58 -3.26 7.82
CA LEU A 13 -7.49 -3.92 8.55
C LEU A 13 -6.40 -2.91 8.94
N ALA A 14 -6.06 -1.99 8.03
CA ALA A 14 -5.01 -1.02 8.24
C ALA A 14 -5.13 0.15 7.26
N THR A 15 -4.65 1.32 7.69
CA THR A 15 -4.46 2.49 6.83
C THR A 15 -2.98 2.87 6.82
N LEU A 16 -2.43 3.02 5.61
CA LEU A 16 -1.10 3.59 5.39
C LEU A 16 -1.25 5.02 4.87
N ASP A 17 -0.88 5.98 5.71
CA ASP A 17 -0.91 7.40 5.37
C ASP A 17 0.50 8.00 5.43
N GLN A 18 1.31 7.57 4.49
CA GLN A 18 2.74 7.85 4.44
C GLN A 18 3.16 8.67 3.22
N HIS A 19 2.25 8.84 2.26
CA HIS A 19 2.46 9.65 1.06
C HIS A 19 1.77 11.00 1.24
N THR A 20 2.46 12.06 0.86
CA THR A 20 1.97 13.44 1.03
C THR A 20 1.19 13.95 -0.18
N ASP A 21 1.06 13.15 -1.23
CA ASP A 21 0.35 13.49 -2.46
C ASP A 21 -0.34 12.24 -3.06
N LYS A 22 -0.98 12.41 -4.23
CA LYS A 22 -1.73 11.40 -4.96
C LYS A 22 -0.85 10.20 -5.30
N LEU A 23 -1.38 9.03 -5.04
CA LEU A 23 -0.81 7.78 -5.52
C LEU A 23 -1.08 7.64 -7.00
N LEU A 24 -0.04 7.30 -7.76
CA LEU A 24 -0.10 7.17 -9.21
C LEU A 24 -0.09 5.70 -9.65
N SER A 25 0.51 4.81 -8.83
CA SER A 25 0.60 3.38 -9.13
C SER A 25 0.68 2.53 -7.86
N LEU A 26 0.21 1.29 -7.96
CA LEU A 26 0.21 0.28 -6.89
C LEU A 26 0.52 -1.08 -7.52
N VAL A 27 1.54 -1.77 -7.03
CA VAL A 27 1.93 -3.11 -7.50
C VAL A 27 2.24 -4.00 -6.31
N ILE A 28 1.73 -5.23 -6.34
CA ILE A 28 2.09 -6.30 -5.43
C ILE A 28 3.05 -7.23 -6.17
N SER A 29 4.16 -7.61 -5.54
CA SER A 29 5.09 -8.58 -6.13
C SER A 29 4.42 -9.95 -6.27
N ALA A 30 4.83 -10.73 -7.27
CA ALA A 30 4.25 -12.06 -7.51
C ALA A 30 4.43 -13.04 -6.34
N ASP A 31 5.43 -12.81 -5.49
CA ASP A 31 5.66 -13.59 -4.26
C ASP A 31 4.92 -13.01 -3.03
N GLU A 32 4.08 -11.99 -3.24
CA GLU A 32 3.26 -11.32 -2.22
C GLU A 32 4.05 -10.71 -1.06
N LYS A 33 5.38 -10.61 -1.18
CA LYS A 33 6.22 -10.05 -0.13
C LYS A 33 6.28 -8.54 -0.15
N TYR A 34 6.14 -7.93 -1.32
CA TYR A 34 6.34 -6.50 -1.50
C TYR A 34 5.10 -5.81 -2.04
N LEU A 35 4.75 -4.70 -1.41
CA LEU A 35 3.83 -3.72 -1.95
C LEU A 35 4.62 -2.46 -2.32
N ILE A 36 4.59 -2.10 -3.61
CA ILE A 36 5.33 -0.97 -4.17
C ILE A 36 4.34 0.08 -4.63
N ILE A 37 4.55 1.32 -4.18
CA ILE A 37 3.63 2.42 -4.41
C ILE A 37 4.40 3.62 -4.95
N GLY A 38 4.00 4.10 -6.13
CA GLY A 38 4.49 5.34 -6.71
C GLY A 38 3.54 6.49 -6.39
N SER A 39 4.09 7.64 -5.99
CA SER A 39 3.33 8.83 -5.62
C SER A 39 3.79 10.07 -6.37
N ALA A 40 2.88 11.03 -6.53
CA ALA A 40 3.17 12.36 -7.07
C ALA A 40 4.09 13.18 -6.15
N ASP A 41 4.28 12.76 -4.89
CA ASP A 41 5.25 13.32 -3.94
C ASP A 41 6.71 13.06 -4.34
N LYS A 42 6.94 12.48 -5.52
CA LYS A 42 8.25 12.13 -6.11
C LYS A 42 8.97 11.01 -5.36
N THR A 43 8.25 10.22 -4.56
CA THR A 43 8.79 9.05 -3.87
C THR A 43 8.14 7.76 -4.34
N VAL A 44 8.88 6.67 -4.18
CA VAL A 44 8.38 5.31 -4.24
C VAL A 44 8.56 4.70 -2.86
N LYS A 45 7.48 4.19 -2.26
CA LYS A 45 7.54 3.47 -0.99
C LYS A 45 7.34 1.99 -1.22
N ILE A 46 8.12 1.19 -0.51
CA ILE A 46 8.10 -0.27 -0.57
C ILE A 46 7.77 -0.76 0.84
N TRP A 47 6.77 -1.64 0.93
CA TRP A 47 6.36 -2.29 2.16
C TRP A 47 6.63 -3.79 2.03
N GLN A 48 7.22 -4.37 3.06
CA GLN A 48 7.45 -5.80 3.13
C GLN A 48 6.47 -6.45 4.12
N ASN A 49 5.83 -7.54 3.71
CA ASN A 49 4.96 -8.31 4.59
C ASN A 49 5.80 -8.98 5.70
N GLY A 50 5.46 -8.73 6.97
CA GLY A 50 6.14 -9.28 8.15
C GLY A 50 7.08 -8.33 8.91
N GLN A 51 7.04 -7.01 8.64
CA GLN A 51 7.66 -5.97 9.48
C GLN A 51 6.65 -5.30 10.41
#